data_AF-A0AAV8ZKD8-F1
#
_entry.id   AF-A0AAV8ZKD8-F1
#
_cell.length_a   1.000
_cell.length_b   1.000
_cell.length_c   1.000
_cell.angle_alpha   90.00
_cell.angle_beta   90.00
_cell.angle_gamma   90.00
#
_symmetry.space_group_name_H-M   'P 1'
#
loop_
_entity.id
_entity.type
_entity.pdbx_description
1 polymer ?
#
loop_
_entity_poly.entity_id
_entity_poly.type
_entity_poly.pdbx_seq_one_letter_code
_entity_poly.pdbx_strand_id
1 'polypeptide(L)'
;MAIIFDFFLRLIELHVGQFRLFSETDASKANGHGRVVQVVLLTLTGFVEWVSMTHIMAQNGRLLQILCLLLNDTAFQYPAAECLSQIVNRKGKVDERKPLLILFNTEPMQCLLTAAKNPGSIMDEQHYLYKKKLIQVLGGLSTQICSIWGKDGISRPNNFSTFLEAILAYSNHKSLSLAHSANPLWNSMLKNDNVSRDPIFLSYIPQWVQCTAPKIIKFNYPVGKSPTAEEIGESAAYAKIDYDSEEEFSAFFLQVQVRYAGFF
;
A
#
# COMPACT_ATOMS: atom_id res chain seq x y z
N MET A 1 -5.28 21.75 18.36
CA MET A 1 -4.94 20.77 17.31
C MET A 1 -5.77 20.94 16.04
N ALA A 2 -7.08 21.14 16.09
CA ALA A 2 -7.90 21.37 14.88
C ALA A 2 -7.37 22.44 13.92
N ILE A 3 -6.94 23.60 14.44
CA ILE A 3 -6.37 24.71 13.63
C ILE A 3 -5.09 24.28 12.90
N ILE A 4 -4.25 23.45 13.54
CA ILE A 4 -2.98 22.99 12.97
C ILE A 4 -3.23 22.00 11.82
N PHE A 5 -4.18 21.07 12.01
CA PHE A 5 -4.55 20.11 10.96
C PHE A 5 -5.18 20.81 9.76
N ASP A 6 -6.05 21.77 10.01
CA ASP A 6 -6.66 22.58 8.97
C ASP A 6 -5.61 23.43 8.22
N PHE A 7 -4.63 24.00 8.93
CA PHE A 7 -3.49 24.69 8.32
C PHE A 7 -2.69 23.77 7.40
N PHE A 8 -2.33 22.56 7.85
CA PHE A 8 -1.61 21.60 7.01
C PHE A 8 -2.41 21.18 5.78
N LEU A 9 -3.72 20.96 5.95
CA LEU A 9 -4.61 20.60 4.86
C LEU A 9 -4.62 21.67 3.77
N ARG A 10 -4.83 22.94 4.16
CA ARG A 10 -4.81 24.08 3.23
C ARG A 10 -3.48 24.24 2.53
N LEU A 11 -2.36 24.02 3.25
CA LEU A 11 -1.02 24.06 2.63
C LEU A 11 -0.84 22.98 1.57
N ILE A 12 -1.27 21.75 1.84
CA ILE A 12 -1.19 20.67 0.84
C ILE A 12 -2.01 21.04 -0.39
N GLU A 13 -3.27 21.44 -0.23
CA GLU A 13 -4.15 21.76 -1.35
C GLU A 13 -3.60 22.92 -2.18
N LEU A 14 -3.14 24.01 -1.53
CA LEU A 14 -2.55 25.15 -2.20
C LEU A 14 -1.31 24.75 -2.99
N HIS A 15 -0.34 24.10 -2.34
CA HIS A 15 0.95 23.82 -2.98
C HIS A 15 0.88 22.69 -4.00
N VAL A 16 -0.03 21.71 -3.86
CA VAL A 16 -0.32 20.73 -4.92
C VAL A 16 -0.92 21.43 -6.15
N GLY A 17 -1.86 22.37 -5.94
CA GLY A 17 -2.44 23.15 -7.04
C GLY A 17 -1.39 23.97 -7.78
N GLN A 18 -0.51 24.67 -7.05
CA GLN A 18 0.57 25.46 -7.63
C GLN A 18 1.63 24.58 -8.29
N PHE A 19 1.99 23.44 -7.69
CA PHE A 19 2.89 22.46 -8.29
C PHE A 19 2.41 22.08 -9.69
N ARG A 20 1.16 21.62 -9.80
CA ARG A 20 0.56 21.20 -11.09
C ARG A 20 0.51 22.32 -12.12
N LEU A 21 0.23 23.55 -11.70
CA LEU A 21 0.19 24.72 -12.59
C LEU A 21 1.58 25.06 -13.17
N PHE A 22 2.64 24.90 -12.36
CA PHE A 22 4.01 25.20 -12.80
C PHE A 22 4.77 24.01 -13.40
N SER A 23 4.27 22.77 -13.26
CA SER A 23 4.98 21.56 -13.72
C SER A 23 5.41 21.60 -15.19
N GLU A 24 4.61 22.23 -16.06
CA GLU A 24 4.90 22.31 -17.51
C GLU A 24 5.61 23.62 -17.91
N THR A 25 5.58 24.65 -17.06
CA THR A 25 5.99 26.01 -17.44
C THR A 25 7.21 26.52 -16.69
N ASP A 26 7.41 26.09 -15.43
CA ASP A 26 8.51 26.52 -14.58
C ASP A 26 8.87 25.40 -13.58
N ALA A 27 9.72 24.49 -14.03
CA ALA A 27 10.16 23.34 -13.24
C ALA A 27 10.81 23.74 -11.90
N SER A 28 11.46 24.91 -11.83
CA SER A 28 12.09 25.40 -10.59
C SER A 28 11.02 25.78 -9.55
N LYS A 29 10.00 26.55 -9.97
CA LYS A 29 8.87 26.88 -9.09
C LYS A 29 8.06 25.65 -8.72
N ALA A 30 7.79 24.77 -9.68
CA ALA A 30 7.11 23.50 -9.42
C ALA A 30 7.86 22.73 -8.33
N ASN A 31 9.17 22.51 -8.47
CA ASN A 31 9.99 21.84 -7.46
C ASN A 31 9.92 22.52 -6.08
N GLY A 32 9.88 23.86 -6.03
CA GLY A 32 9.68 24.61 -4.79
C GLY A 32 8.35 24.25 -4.11
N HIS A 33 7.24 24.29 -4.84
CA HIS A 33 5.92 23.89 -4.31
C HIS A 33 5.88 22.41 -3.93
N GLY A 34 6.47 21.53 -4.74
CA GLY A 34 6.52 20.10 -4.47
C GLY A 34 7.25 19.78 -3.16
N ARG A 35 8.39 20.44 -2.90
CA ARG A 35 9.14 20.28 -1.64
C ARG A 35 8.31 20.70 -0.43
N VAL A 36 7.52 21.78 -0.53
CA VAL A 36 6.64 22.19 0.57
C VAL A 36 5.63 21.09 0.88
N VAL A 37 4.98 20.51 -0.13
CA VAL A 37 4.02 19.40 0.06
C VAL A 37 4.70 18.21 0.73
N GLN A 38 5.88 17.80 0.26
CA GLN A 38 6.63 16.67 0.83
C GLN A 38 6.97 16.90 2.32
N VAL A 39 7.43 18.09 2.68
CA VAL A 39 7.74 18.44 4.09
C VAL A 39 6.48 18.47 4.96
N VAL A 40 5.37 18.98 4.44
CA VAL A 40 4.09 18.98 5.18
C VAL A 40 3.59 17.55 5.41
N LEU A 41 3.65 16.68 4.39
CA LEU A 41 3.29 15.27 4.54
C LEU A 41 4.18 14.55 5.55
N LEU A 42 5.50 14.75 5.48
CA LEU A 42 6.45 14.19 6.44
C LEU A 42 6.16 14.67 7.87
N THR A 43 5.84 15.97 8.02
CA THR A 43 5.47 16.54 9.32
C THR A 43 4.19 15.89 9.84
N LEU A 44 3.17 15.76 8.99
CA LEU A 44 1.90 15.10 9.35
C LEU A 44 2.11 13.65 9.78
N THR A 45 3.00 12.88 9.14
CA THR A 45 3.36 11.51 9.54
C THR A 45 3.72 11.44 11.02
N GLY A 46 4.44 12.45 11.55
CA GLY A 46 4.81 12.54 12.96
C GLY A 46 3.68 12.91 13.92
N PHE A 47 2.52 13.39 13.43
CA PHE A 47 1.35 13.74 14.24
C PHE A 47 0.23 12.70 14.16
N VAL A 48 -0.02 12.16 12.95
CA VAL A 48 -1.22 11.37 12.66
C VAL A 48 -1.31 10.05 13.44
N GLU A 49 -0.22 9.57 14.03
CA GLU A 49 -0.23 8.35 14.86
C GLU A 49 -0.97 8.57 16.19
N TRP A 50 -0.81 9.73 16.83
CA TRP A 50 -1.21 9.94 18.23
C TRP A 50 -2.30 10.99 18.43
N VAL A 51 -2.58 11.84 17.45
CA VAL A 51 -3.68 12.82 17.55
C VAL A 51 -5.05 12.16 17.61
N SER A 52 -6.08 12.82 18.13
CA SER A 52 -7.45 12.29 18.07
C SER A 52 -7.91 12.00 16.64
N MET A 53 -8.61 10.86 16.44
CA MET A 53 -9.24 10.50 15.16
C MET A 53 -10.20 11.58 14.64
N THR A 54 -10.80 12.36 15.53
CA THR A 54 -11.67 13.49 15.16
C THR A 54 -10.96 14.53 14.29
N HIS A 55 -9.64 14.72 14.46
CA HIS A 55 -8.87 15.64 13.61
C HIS A 55 -8.55 15.03 12.24
N ILE A 56 -8.29 13.72 12.17
CA ILE A 56 -8.05 12.99 10.92
C ILE A 56 -9.33 12.95 10.07
N MET A 57 -10.46 12.74 10.73
CA MET A 57 -11.79 12.65 10.12
C MET A 57 -12.47 14.01 9.94
N ALA A 58 -11.80 15.12 10.28
CA ALA A 58 -12.32 16.45 10.06
C ALA A 58 -12.66 16.66 8.58
N GLN A 59 -13.66 17.50 8.31
CA GLN A 59 -14.16 17.77 6.95
C GLN A 59 -14.49 16.47 6.19
N ASN A 60 -15.17 15.53 6.86
CA ASN A 60 -15.55 14.22 6.31
C ASN A 60 -14.35 13.40 5.77
N GLY A 61 -13.24 13.43 6.50
CA GLY A 61 -12.03 12.67 6.13
C GLY A 61 -11.30 13.25 4.91
N ARG A 62 -11.38 14.57 4.68
CA ARG A 62 -10.71 15.24 3.56
C ARG A 62 -9.22 14.93 3.47
N LEU A 63 -8.53 14.83 4.61
CA LEU A 63 -7.12 14.44 4.67
C LEU A 63 -6.90 13.06 4.02
N LEU A 64 -7.73 12.07 4.34
CA LEU A 64 -7.63 10.72 3.79
C LEU A 64 -7.86 10.71 2.28
N GLN A 65 -8.84 11.48 1.80
CA GLN A 65 -9.12 11.62 0.37
C GLN A 65 -7.90 12.20 -0.37
N ILE A 66 -7.30 13.27 0.16
CA ILE A 66 -6.10 13.88 -0.43
C ILE A 66 -4.94 12.90 -0.45
N LEU A 67 -4.67 12.21 0.67
CA LEU A 67 -3.59 11.22 0.74
C LEU A 67 -3.79 10.13 -0.33
N CYS A 68 -5.01 9.62 -0.50
CA CYS A 68 -5.33 8.64 -1.54
C CYS A 68 -5.09 9.19 -2.95
N LEU A 69 -5.51 10.41 -3.25
CA LEU A 69 -5.27 11.03 -4.57
C LEU A 69 -3.76 11.16 -4.85
N LEU A 70 -2.98 11.56 -3.85
CA LEU A 70 -1.52 11.73 -3.96
C LEU A 70 -0.76 10.40 -4.16
N LEU A 71 -1.36 9.24 -3.87
CA LEU A 71 -0.76 7.93 -4.19
C LEU A 71 -0.51 7.71 -5.68
N ASN A 72 -1.18 8.49 -6.54
CA ASN A 72 -1.06 8.38 -8.00
C ASN A 72 -0.23 9.52 -8.61
N ASP A 73 0.41 10.35 -7.78
CA ASP A 73 1.26 11.45 -8.20
C ASP A 73 2.71 11.11 -7.84
N THR A 74 3.58 10.94 -8.84
CA THR A 74 4.96 10.43 -8.64
C THR A 74 5.78 11.32 -7.71
N ALA A 75 5.50 12.62 -7.65
CA ALA A 75 6.17 13.55 -6.75
C ALA A 75 5.79 13.35 -5.26
N PHE A 76 4.63 12.75 -4.99
CA PHE A 76 4.02 12.71 -3.65
C PHE A 76 3.62 11.31 -3.17
N GLN A 77 3.66 10.29 -4.03
CA GLN A 77 3.15 8.95 -3.74
C GLN A 77 3.79 8.30 -2.50
N TYR A 78 5.11 8.40 -2.34
CA TYR A 78 5.81 7.85 -1.18
C TYR A 78 5.44 8.53 0.14
N PRO A 79 5.59 9.87 0.30
CA PRO A 79 5.24 10.53 1.56
C PRO A 79 3.74 10.44 1.87
N ALA A 80 2.87 10.41 0.86
CA ALA A 80 1.44 10.19 1.05
C ALA A 80 1.16 8.78 1.59
N ALA A 81 1.80 7.74 1.03
CA ALA A 81 1.67 6.38 1.51
C ALA A 81 2.24 6.20 2.93
N GLU A 82 3.33 6.89 3.26
CA GLU A 82 3.91 6.87 4.59
C GLU A 82 2.95 7.46 5.64
N CYS A 83 2.40 8.64 5.37
CA CYS A 83 1.42 9.28 6.23
C CYS A 83 0.14 8.43 6.36
N LEU A 84 -0.38 7.91 5.25
CA LEU A 84 -1.56 7.05 5.25
C LEU A 84 -1.32 5.75 6.03
N SER A 85 -0.13 5.15 5.90
CA SER A 85 0.27 3.93 6.62
C SER A 85 0.20 4.14 8.14
N GLN A 86 0.69 5.28 8.64
CA GLN A 86 0.59 5.62 10.05
C GLN A 86 -0.86 5.69 10.53
N ILE A 87 -1.76 6.21 9.70
CA ILE A 87 -3.19 6.33 10.04
C ILE A 87 -3.87 4.96 10.09
N VAL A 88 -3.70 4.14 9.06
CA VAL A 88 -4.41 2.84 8.96
C VAL A 88 -3.85 1.77 9.89
N ASN A 89 -2.60 1.93 10.36
CA ASN A 89 -1.98 1.03 11.32
C ASN A 89 -2.14 1.48 12.79
N ARG A 90 -2.96 2.51 13.05
CA ARG A 90 -3.24 2.97 14.42
C ARG A 90 -3.85 1.85 15.26
N LYS A 91 -3.28 1.71 16.46
CA LYS A 91 -3.83 0.89 17.55
C LYS A 91 -4.87 1.70 18.32
N GLY A 92 -5.81 1.02 18.98
CA GLY A 92 -6.85 1.67 19.77
C GLY A 92 -8.16 0.90 19.80
N LYS A 93 -9.16 1.50 20.43
CA LYS A 93 -10.51 0.92 20.51
C LYS A 93 -11.10 0.76 19.12
N VAL A 94 -11.94 -0.26 18.93
CA VAL A 94 -12.59 -0.51 17.63
C VAL A 94 -13.44 0.69 17.22
N ASP A 95 -14.18 1.29 18.16
CA ASP A 95 -15.05 2.45 17.90
C ASP A 95 -14.29 3.66 17.33
N GLU A 96 -13.07 3.90 17.80
CA GLU A 96 -12.22 4.99 17.32
C GLU A 96 -11.67 4.71 15.91
N ARG A 97 -11.65 3.45 15.48
CA ARG A 97 -11.12 3.02 14.18
C ARG A 97 -12.19 2.82 13.11
N LYS A 98 -13.47 2.67 13.50
CA LYS A 98 -14.63 2.61 12.58
C LYS A 98 -14.60 3.70 11.49
N PRO A 99 -14.25 4.97 11.78
CA PRO A 99 -14.23 6.01 10.74
C PRO A 99 -13.26 5.73 9.58
N LEU A 100 -12.23 4.89 9.77
CA LEU A 100 -11.29 4.50 8.71
C LEU A 100 -11.95 3.69 7.60
N LEU A 101 -13.15 3.15 7.82
CA LEU A 101 -13.93 2.48 6.79
C LEU A 101 -14.28 3.40 5.61
N ILE A 102 -14.17 4.72 5.75
CA ILE A 102 -14.30 5.67 4.64
C ILE A 102 -13.32 5.39 3.49
N LEU A 103 -12.18 4.76 3.76
CA LEU A 103 -11.19 4.37 2.74
C LEU A 103 -11.72 3.26 1.81
N PHE A 104 -12.81 2.59 2.17
CA PHE A 104 -13.52 1.63 1.32
C PHE A 104 -14.64 2.27 0.49
N ASN A 105 -14.79 3.59 0.53
CA ASN A 105 -15.61 4.30 -0.44
C ASN A 105 -14.97 4.26 -1.83
N THR A 106 -15.76 4.59 -2.85
CA THR A 106 -15.38 4.39 -4.25
C THR A 106 -14.10 5.15 -4.61
N GLU A 107 -14.03 6.46 -4.34
CA GLU A 107 -12.88 7.27 -4.76
C GLU A 107 -11.55 6.85 -4.09
N PRO A 108 -11.46 6.73 -2.75
CA PRO A 108 -10.21 6.31 -2.11
C PRO A 108 -9.77 4.91 -2.54
N MET A 109 -10.71 3.97 -2.67
CA MET A 109 -10.39 2.60 -3.05
C MET A 109 -9.94 2.49 -4.51
N GLN A 110 -10.51 3.29 -5.42
CA GLN A 110 -10.03 3.36 -6.81
C GLN A 110 -8.62 3.97 -6.91
N CYS A 111 -8.31 4.96 -6.07
CA CYS A 111 -6.95 5.49 -5.98
C CYS A 111 -5.96 4.43 -5.51
N LEU A 112 -6.31 3.64 -4.48
CA LEU A 112 -5.51 2.54 -3.96
C LEU A 112 -5.32 1.43 -5.00
N LEU A 113 -6.36 1.07 -5.75
CA LEU A 113 -6.28 0.07 -6.81
C LEU A 113 -5.35 0.52 -7.94
N THR A 114 -5.54 1.75 -8.43
CA THR A 114 -4.71 2.33 -9.49
C THR A 114 -3.23 2.34 -9.06
N ALA A 115 -2.97 2.81 -7.84
CA ALA A 115 -1.65 2.79 -7.21
C ALA A 115 -1.06 1.37 -7.10
N ALA A 116 -1.86 0.38 -6.67
CA ALA A 116 -1.44 -1.01 -6.52
C ALA A 116 -1.12 -1.67 -7.87
N LYS A 117 -1.90 -1.37 -8.91
CA LYS A 117 -1.73 -1.93 -10.27
C LYS A 117 -0.65 -1.23 -11.10
N ASN A 118 -0.22 -0.02 -10.74
CA ASN A 118 0.82 0.68 -11.48
C ASN A 118 2.14 -0.12 -11.48
N PRO A 119 2.61 -0.67 -12.61
CA PRO A 119 3.81 -1.51 -12.62
C PRO A 119 5.08 -0.73 -12.29
N GLY A 120 5.11 0.58 -12.59
CA GLY A 120 6.31 1.40 -12.58
C GLY A 120 7.43 0.85 -13.44
N SER A 121 8.66 1.24 -13.11
CA SER A 121 9.88 0.71 -13.73
C SER A 121 10.71 -0.04 -12.70
N ILE A 122 11.29 -1.18 -13.08
CA ILE A 122 12.20 -1.97 -12.22
C ILE A 122 13.43 -1.14 -11.83
N MET A 123 13.85 -0.22 -12.72
CA MET A 123 15.00 0.66 -12.48
C MET A 123 14.67 1.86 -11.55
N ASP A 124 13.39 2.05 -11.22
CA ASP A 124 12.96 3.12 -10.31
C ASP A 124 12.91 2.58 -8.88
N GLU A 125 14.04 2.70 -8.19
CA GLU A 125 14.18 2.33 -6.78
C GLU A 125 13.17 3.07 -5.88
N GLN A 126 12.85 4.33 -6.20
CA GLN A 126 11.91 5.13 -5.42
C GLN A 126 10.48 4.59 -5.56
N HIS A 127 10.07 4.23 -6.78
CA HIS A 127 8.79 3.55 -7.01
C HIS A 127 8.72 2.20 -6.30
N TYR A 128 9.82 1.44 -6.29
CA TYR A 128 9.87 0.17 -5.58
C TYR A 128 9.74 0.31 -4.06
N LEU A 129 10.42 1.30 -3.46
CA LEU A 129 10.25 1.67 -2.05
C LEU A 129 8.81 2.11 -1.75
N TYR A 130 8.21 2.89 -2.65
CA TYR A 130 6.81 3.25 -2.57
C TYR A 130 5.89 2.02 -2.58
N LYS A 131 6.12 1.04 -3.46
CA LYS A 131 5.36 -0.21 -3.47
C LYS A 131 5.49 -0.99 -2.16
N LYS A 132 6.70 -1.07 -1.59
CA LYS A 132 6.94 -1.67 -0.25
C LYS A 132 6.16 -0.92 0.84
N LYS A 133 5.99 0.40 0.73
CA LYS A 133 5.19 1.18 1.67
C LYS A 133 3.68 0.99 1.45
N LEU A 134 3.21 0.98 0.21
CA LEU A 134 1.79 0.85 -0.13
C LEU A 134 1.20 -0.50 0.31
N ILE A 135 1.95 -1.61 0.25
CA ILE A 135 1.47 -2.88 0.82
C ILE A 135 1.29 -2.81 2.36
N GLN A 136 2.03 -1.96 3.07
CA GLN A 136 1.80 -1.71 4.50
C GLN A 136 0.50 -0.93 4.75
N VAL A 137 0.12 -0.03 3.84
CA VAL A 137 -1.19 0.64 3.87
C VAL A 137 -2.30 -0.40 3.70
N LEU A 138 -2.20 -1.26 2.68
CA LEU A 138 -3.16 -2.34 2.46
C LEU A 138 -3.20 -3.31 3.65
N GLY A 139 -2.06 -3.58 4.29
CA GLY A 139 -1.95 -4.38 5.50
C GLY A 139 -2.70 -3.78 6.70
N GLY A 140 -2.55 -2.48 6.91
CA GLY A 140 -3.31 -1.76 7.93
C GLY A 140 -4.81 -1.82 7.66
N LEU A 141 -5.23 -1.59 6.41
CA LEU A 141 -6.63 -1.72 5.99
C LEU A 141 -7.18 -3.14 6.21
N SER A 142 -6.42 -4.18 5.84
CA SER A 142 -6.78 -5.58 6.10
C SER A 142 -7.02 -5.83 7.59
N THR A 143 -6.14 -5.28 8.43
CA THR A 143 -6.28 -5.35 9.89
C THR A 143 -7.53 -4.62 10.38
N GLN A 144 -7.87 -3.46 9.80
CA GLN A 144 -9.11 -2.76 10.15
C GLN A 144 -10.35 -3.57 9.76
N ILE A 145 -10.40 -4.14 8.55
CA ILE A 145 -11.50 -5.01 8.13
C ILE A 145 -11.67 -6.17 9.12
N CYS A 146 -10.60 -6.92 9.39
CA CYS A 146 -10.64 -8.08 10.27
C CYS A 146 -11.01 -7.70 11.72
N SER A 147 -10.71 -6.46 12.14
CA SER A 147 -11.03 -5.97 13.48
C SER A 147 -12.46 -5.48 13.63
N ILE A 148 -13.06 -4.94 12.56
CA ILE A 148 -14.30 -4.16 12.60
C ILE A 148 -15.49 -4.94 12.02
N TRP A 149 -15.29 -5.74 10.96
CA TRP A 149 -16.37 -6.50 10.32
C TRP A 149 -17.01 -7.48 11.32
N GLY A 150 -18.32 -7.36 11.49
CA GLY A 150 -19.16 -8.19 12.34
C GLY A 150 -19.33 -7.65 13.76
N LYS A 151 -18.64 -6.56 14.10
CA LYS A 151 -18.88 -5.83 15.35
C LYS A 151 -19.92 -4.76 15.13
N ASP A 152 -20.82 -4.60 16.10
CA ASP A 152 -21.86 -3.56 16.11
C ASP A 152 -22.70 -3.49 14.83
N GLY A 153 -22.99 -4.67 14.25
CA GLY A 153 -23.77 -4.78 13.01
C GLY A 153 -23.05 -4.32 11.74
N ILE A 154 -21.75 -4.04 11.80
CA ILE A 154 -20.98 -3.61 10.63
C ILE A 154 -20.82 -4.79 9.66
N SER A 155 -21.36 -4.62 8.46
CA SER A 155 -21.29 -5.58 7.36
C SER A 155 -20.02 -5.40 6.52
N ARG A 156 -19.95 -6.19 5.43
CA ARG A 156 -18.94 -6.05 4.38
C ARG A 156 -18.79 -4.60 3.91
N PRO A 157 -17.57 -4.06 3.79
CA PRO A 157 -17.33 -2.75 3.17
C PRO A 157 -17.73 -2.71 1.68
N ASN A 158 -18.24 -1.57 1.21
CA ASN A 158 -18.82 -1.43 -0.14
C ASN A 158 -17.88 -1.89 -1.28
N ASN A 159 -16.62 -1.44 -1.28
CA ASN A 159 -15.65 -1.76 -2.33
C ASN A 159 -14.66 -2.86 -1.91
N PHE A 160 -15.14 -3.85 -1.15
CA PHE A 160 -14.29 -4.96 -0.68
C PHE A 160 -13.66 -5.76 -1.82
N SER A 161 -14.39 -5.98 -2.93
CA SER A 161 -13.84 -6.65 -4.12
C SER A 161 -12.63 -5.90 -4.71
N THR A 162 -12.74 -4.58 -4.83
CA THR A 162 -11.66 -3.71 -5.34
C THR A 162 -10.45 -3.72 -4.41
N PHE A 163 -10.67 -3.79 -3.10
CA PHE A 163 -9.59 -3.96 -2.12
C PHE A 163 -8.86 -5.31 -2.30
N LEU A 164 -9.60 -6.40 -2.48
CA LEU A 164 -8.99 -7.72 -2.75
C LEU A 164 -8.21 -7.73 -4.07
N GLU A 165 -8.72 -7.04 -5.09
CA GLU A 165 -8.02 -6.88 -6.36
C GLU A 165 -6.70 -6.10 -6.22
N ALA A 166 -6.66 -5.09 -5.35
CA ALA A 166 -5.42 -4.37 -5.03
C ALA A 166 -4.39 -5.29 -4.33
N ILE A 167 -4.81 -6.13 -3.40
CA ILE A 167 -3.92 -7.12 -2.75
C ILE A 167 -3.47 -8.21 -3.74
N LEU A 168 -4.37 -8.65 -4.63
CA LEU A 168 -4.05 -9.64 -5.65
C LEU A 168 -2.98 -9.13 -6.63
N ALA A 169 -3.01 -7.83 -6.97
CA ALA A 169 -1.96 -7.21 -7.78
C ALA A 169 -0.56 -7.37 -7.17
N TYR A 170 -0.45 -7.29 -5.84
CA TYR A 170 0.81 -7.58 -5.13
C TYR A 170 1.14 -9.06 -5.15
N SER A 171 0.15 -9.94 -4.95
CA SER A 171 0.36 -11.40 -4.96
C SER A 171 0.88 -11.89 -6.33
N ASN A 172 0.48 -11.22 -7.42
CA ASN A 172 0.92 -11.49 -8.78
C ASN A 172 2.23 -10.76 -9.17
N HIS A 173 2.80 -9.94 -8.29
CA HIS A 173 3.96 -9.12 -8.60
C HIS A 173 5.21 -9.97 -8.86
N LYS A 174 6.13 -9.51 -9.71
CA LYS A 174 7.36 -10.26 -10.07
C LYS A 174 8.35 -10.35 -8.93
N SER A 175 8.58 -9.25 -8.18
CA SER A 175 9.32 -9.29 -6.91
C SER A 175 8.71 -10.31 -5.95
N LEU A 176 9.52 -11.28 -5.54
CA LEU A 176 9.15 -12.27 -4.54
C LEU A 176 8.87 -11.61 -3.19
N SER A 177 9.60 -10.56 -2.84
CA SER A 177 9.46 -9.84 -1.57
C SER A 177 8.12 -9.11 -1.47
N LEU A 178 7.70 -8.44 -2.56
CA LEU A 178 6.38 -7.79 -2.61
C LEU A 178 5.25 -8.82 -2.63
N ALA A 179 5.37 -9.89 -3.42
CA ALA A 179 4.39 -10.96 -3.44
C ALA A 179 4.23 -11.62 -2.06
N HIS A 180 5.35 -11.94 -1.40
CA HIS A 180 5.35 -12.51 -0.06
C HIS A 180 4.73 -11.57 0.98
N SER A 181 4.93 -10.26 0.84
CA SER A 181 4.37 -9.25 1.75
C SER A 181 2.84 -9.19 1.70
N ALA A 182 2.20 -9.68 0.64
CA ALA A 182 0.74 -9.80 0.56
C ALA A 182 0.19 -11.00 1.34
N ASN A 183 0.98 -12.05 1.58
CA ASN A 183 0.49 -13.27 2.23
C ASN A 183 -0.10 -13.04 3.62
N PRO A 184 0.53 -12.29 4.54
CA PRO A 184 -0.06 -12.05 5.86
C PRO A 184 -1.46 -11.43 5.80
N LEU A 185 -1.78 -10.66 4.76
CA LEU A 185 -3.10 -10.06 4.56
C LEU A 185 -4.14 -11.14 4.27
N TRP A 186 -3.87 -11.99 3.26
CA TRP A 186 -4.74 -13.15 2.95
C TRP A 186 -4.92 -14.06 4.17
N ASN A 187 -3.84 -14.33 4.89
CA ASN A 187 -3.85 -15.20 6.07
C ASN A 187 -4.72 -14.62 7.19
N SER A 188 -4.67 -13.30 7.40
CA SER A 188 -5.50 -12.63 8.40
C SER A 188 -6.99 -12.73 8.06
N MET A 189 -7.33 -12.59 6.78
CA MET A 189 -8.71 -12.67 6.28
C MET A 189 -9.24 -14.12 6.29
N LEU A 190 -8.42 -15.11 5.92
CA LEU A 190 -8.76 -16.53 6.00
C LEU A 190 -9.06 -16.98 7.44
N LYS A 191 -8.38 -16.40 8.43
CA LYS A 191 -8.59 -16.69 9.85
C LYS A 191 -9.75 -15.90 10.48
N ASN A 192 -10.32 -14.94 9.77
CA ASN A 192 -11.41 -14.13 10.28
C ASN A 192 -12.76 -14.78 9.99
N ASP A 193 -13.59 -14.99 11.01
CA ASP A 193 -14.87 -15.71 10.89
C ASP A 193 -15.85 -15.10 9.89
N ASN A 194 -15.87 -13.77 9.76
CA ASN A 194 -16.78 -13.08 8.87
C ASN A 194 -16.23 -13.03 7.44
N VAL A 195 -14.95 -12.67 7.29
CA VAL A 195 -14.33 -12.53 5.97
C VAL A 195 -14.18 -13.89 5.29
N SER A 196 -13.75 -14.93 6.01
CA SER A 196 -13.52 -16.26 5.45
C SER A 196 -14.77 -16.93 4.86
N ARG A 197 -15.96 -16.49 5.27
CA ARG A 197 -17.26 -16.99 4.79
C ARG A 197 -17.91 -16.07 3.74
N ASP A 198 -17.32 -14.90 3.49
CA ASP A 198 -17.87 -13.94 2.54
C ASP A 198 -17.75 -14.47 1.10
N PRO A 199 -18.84 -14.47 0.32
CA PRO A 199 -18.81 -14.97 -1.06
C PRO A 199 -17.84 -14.22 -1.97
N ILE A 200 -17.64 -12.90 -1.78
CA ILE A 200 -16.69 -12.14 -2.58
C ILE A 200 -15.27 -12.59 -2.23
N PHE A 201 -14.93 -12.70 -0.95
CA PHE A 201 -13.62 -13.20 -0.52
C PHE A 201 -13.31 -14.58 -1.11
N LEU A 202 -14.25 -15.52 -0.98
CA LEU A 202 -14.10 -16.87 -1.50
C LEU A 202 -13.87 -16.92 -3.01
N SER A 203 -14.48 -15.99 -3.78
CA SER A 203 -14.28 -15.92 -5.23
C SER A 203 -12.86 -15.54 -5.66
N TYR A 204 -12.08 -14.90 -4.77
CA TYR A 204 -10.69 -14.51 -5.04
C TYR A 204 -9.67 -15.60 -4.68
N ILE A 205 -10.04 -16.59 -3.85
CA ILE A 205 -9.11 -17.65 -3.41
C ILE A 205 -8.48 -18.41 -4.58
N PRO A 206 -9.24 -18.85 -5.61
CA PRO A 206 -8.63 -19.53 -6.76
C PRO A 206 -7.61 -18.66 -7.51
N GLN A 207 -7.90 -17.36 -7.67
CA GLN A 207 -7.00 -16.42 -8.35
C GLN A 207 -5.73 -16.19 -7.53
N TRP A 208 -5.87 -16.03 -6.21
CA TRP A 208 -4.74 -15.91 -5.30
C TRP A 208 -3.84 -17.15 -5.35
N VAL A 209 -4.42 -18.36 -5.31
CA VAL A 209 -3.68 -19.62 -5.45
C VAL A 209 -2.94 -19.69 -6.79
N GLN A 210 -3.59 -19.30 -7.89
CA GLN A 210 -2.95 -19.25 -9.22
C GLN A 210 -1.75 -18.28 -9.28
N CYS A 211 -1.84 -17.13 -8.62
CA CYS A 211 -0.74 -16.16 -8.57
C CYS A 211 0.44 -16.65 -7.70
N THR A 212 0.15 -17.40 -6.63
CA THR A 212 1.13 -17.76 -5.60
C THR A 212 1.77 -19.11 -5.80
N ALA A 213 1.08 -20.09 -6.40
CA ALA A 213 1.64 -21.42 -6.66
C ALA A 213 2.95 -21.38 -7.48
N PRO A 214 3.10 -20.55 -8.54
CA PRO A 214 4.37 -20.43 -9.26
C PRO A 214 5.52 -19.88 -8.40
N LYS A 215 5.23 -19.19 -7.29
CA LYS A 215 6.25 -18.61 -6.38
C LYS A 215 6.90 -19.66 -5.47
N ILE A 216 6.37 -20.88 -5.44
CA ILE A 216 6.94 -22.01 -4.68
C ILE A 216 8.07 -22.69 -5.47
N ILE A 217 8.15 -22.46 -6.78
CA ILE A 217 9.18 -23.00 -7.65
C ILE A 217 10.41 -22.09 -7.58
N LYS A 218 11.53 -22.63 -7.10
CA LYS A 218 12.79 -21.87 -6.99
C LYS A 218 13.34 -21.57 -8.37
N PHE A 219 13.73 -20.33 -8.61
CA PHE A 219 14.54 -19.95 -9.77
C PHE A 219 15.98 -19.67 -9.33
N ASN A 220 16.92 -19.75 -10.27
CA ASN A 220 18.34 -19.52 -9.97
C ASN A 220 18.59 -18.04 -9.69
N TYR A 221 19.32 -17.76 -8.61
CA TYR A 221 19.79 -16.41 -8.33
C TYR A 221 20.78 -15.99 -9.42
N PRO A 222 20.66 -14.79 -10.01
CA PRO A 222 21.54 -14.37 -11.10
C PRO A 222 22.95 -14.02 -10.58
N VAL A 223 23.91 -14.95 -10.72
CA VAL A 223 25.32 -14.76 -10.35
C VAL A 223 26.12 -14.15 -11.51
N GLY A 224 26.81 -13.01 -11.30
CA GLY A 224 27.72 -12.39 -12.30
C GLY A 224 27.50 -10.90 -12.59
N LYS A 225 28.44 -10.29 -13.34
CA LYS A 225 28.38 -8.86 -13.77
C LYS A 225 27.13 -8.60 -14.61
N SER A 226 26.38 -7.58 -14.21
CA SER A 226 25.10 -7.10 -14.69
C SER A 226 24.73 -7.50 -16.13
N PRO A 227 24.02 -8.63 -16.32
CA PRO A 227 23.21 -8.77 -17.51
C PRO A 227 22.15 -7.67 -17.49
N THR A 228 21.82 -7.13 -18.67
CA THR A 228 20.78 -6.10 -18.80
C THR A 228 19.43 -6.68 -18.34
N ALA A 229 18.46 -5.83 -17.94
CA ALA A 229 17.13 -6.28 -17.52
C ALA A 229 16.39 -7.09 -18.62
N GLU A 230 16.84 -7.01 -19.87
CA GLU A 230 16.36 -7.82 -20.99
C GLU A 230 16.93 -9.26 -20.98
N GLU A 231 18.11 -9.47 -20.39
CA GLU A 231 18.78 -10.77 -20.27
C GLU A 231 18.38 -11.54 -19.00
N ILE A 232 17.88 -10.83 -17.98
CA ILE A 232 17.41 -11.40 -16.70
C ILE A 232 15.90 -11.20 -16.62
N GLY A 233 15.11 -12.28 -16.60
CA GLY A 233 13.66 -12.15 -16.37
C GLY A 233 13.34 -11.31 -15.12
N GLU A 234 12.29 -10.49 -15.16
CA GLU A 234 11.98 -9.46 -14.15
C GLU A 234 12.09 -9.91 -12.69
N SER A 235 11.69 -11.15 -12.38
CA SER A 235 11.79 -11.73 -11.04
C SER A 235 13.23 -11.77 -10.50
N ALA A 236 14.20 -12.06 -11.37
CA ALA A 236 15.61 -12.12 -11.01
C ALA A 236 16.26 -10.73 -10.96
N ALA A 237 15.74 -9.74 -11.70
CA ALA A 237 16.13 -8.33 -11.51
C ALA A 237 15.74 -7.84 -10.10
N TYR A 238 14.50 -8.12 -9.66
CA TYR A 238 14.07 -7.81 -8.29
C TYR A 238 14.86 -8.56 -7.22
N ALA A 239 15.29 -9.80 -7.48
CA ALA A 239 16.13 -10.53 -6.54
C ALA A 239 17.46 -9.80 -6.29
N LYS A 240 18.09 -9.23 -7.32
CA LYS A 240 19.32 -8.42 -7.13
C LYS A 240 19.10 -7.12 -6.37
N ILE A 241 17.88 -6.58 -6.39
CA ILE A 241 17.54 -5.35 -5.66
C ILE A 241 17.28 -5.67 -4.17
N ASP A 242 16.73 -6.84 -3.88
CA ASP A 242 16.29 -7.19 -2.52
C ASP A 242 17.34 -7.96 -1.70
N TYR A 243 18.27 -8.65 -2.35
CA TYR A 243 19.21 -9.55 -1.69
C TYR A 243 20.64 -9.27 -2.15
N ASP A 244 21.58 -9.33 -1.22
CA ASP A 244 23.00 -9.09 -1.50
C ASP A 244 23.68 -10.36 -2.06
N SER A 245 23.15 -11.54 -1.77
CA SER A 245 23.76 -12.83 -2.16
C SER A 245 22.75 -13.95 -2.45
N GLU A 246 23.24 -15.02 -3.09
CA GLU A 246 22.43 -16.23 -3.35
C GLU A 246 22.03 -16.95 -2.05
N GLU A 247 22.88 -16.92 -1.03
CA GLU A 247 22.61 -17.50 0.28
C GLU A 247 21.46 -16.78 0.96
N GLU A 248 21.44 -15.45 0.93
CA GLU A 248 20.35 -14.63 1.48
C GLU A 248 19.04 -14.89 0.75
N PHE A 249 19.06 -14.86 -0.59
CA PHE A 249 17.90 -15.19 -1.41
C PHE A 249 17.38 -16.60 -1.12
N SER A 250 18.28 -17.58 -1.00
CA SER A 250 17.91 -18.97 -0.70
C SER A 250 17.30 -19.11 0.69
N ALA A 251 17.84 -18.44 1.70
CA ALA A 251 17.30 -18.44 3.06
C ALA A 251 15.89 -17.81 3.09
N PHE A 252 15.69 -16.68 2.42
CA PHE A 252 14.38 -16.07 2.30
C PHE A 252 13.39 -16.96 1.55
N PHE A 253 13.81 -17.54 0.42
CA PHE A 253 12.98 -18.42 -0.39
C PHE A 253 12.48 -19.64 0.38
N LEU A 254 13.30 -20.25 1.23
CA LEU A 254 12.88 -21.34 2.11
C LEU A 254 11.77 -20.90 3.07
N GLN A 255 11.86 -19.69 3.65
CA GLN A 255 10.78 -19.15 4.50
C GLN A 255 9.49 -18.95 3.70
N VAL A 256 9.60 -18.49 2.46
CA VAL A 256 8.46 -18.32 1.55
C VAL A 256 7.75 -19.66 1.32
N GLN A 257 8.51 -20.71 0.99
CA GLN A 257 7.95 -22.05 0.77
C GLN A 257 7.24 -22.58 2.02
N VAL A 258 7.86 -22.48 3.20
CA VAL A 258 7.24 -22.93 4.46
C VAL A 258 5.93 -22.19 4.71
N ARG A 259 5.87 -20.87 4.47
CA ARG A 259 4.64 -20.09 4.68
C ARG A 259 3.54 -20.38 3.68
N TYR A 260 3.87 -20.68 2.42
CA TYR A 260 2.87 -21.11 1.44
C TYR A 260 2.41 -22.55 1.65
N ALA A 261 3.31 -23.44 2.08
CA ALA A 261 2.96 -24.83 2.38
C ALA A 261 1.96 -24.94 3.54
N GLY A 262 1.93 -23.99 4.48
CA GLY A 262 0.90 -23.94 5.52
C GLY A 262 -0.53 -23.69 5.02
N PHE A 263 -0.75 -23.48 3.71
CA PHE A 263 -2.07 -23.28 3.09
C PHE A 263 -2.58 -24.49 2.29
N PHE A 264 -1.69 -25.41 1.91
CA PHE A 264 -2.02 -26.63 1.17
C PHE A 264 -2.01 -27.83 2.12
#